data_AF-A0A8T0FJ95-F1
#
_entry.id   AF-A0A8T0FJ95-F1
#
_cell.length_a   1.000
_cell.length_b   1.000
_cell.length_c   1.000
_cell.angle_alpha   90.00
_cell.angle_beta   90.00
_cell.angle_gamma   90.00
#
_symmetry.space_group_name_H-M   'P 1'
#
loop_
_entity.id
_entity.type
_entity.pdbx_description
1 polymer ?
#
loop_
_entity_poly.entity_id
_entity_poly.type
_entity_poly.pdbx_seq_one_letter_code
_entity_poly.pdbx_strand_id
1 'polypeptide(L)'
;MERKLTKKAFVIGEKPENFDMNVPPVTGYDYLYRVRIESRNCPKVVVSDIDKTKFLNRQTVTIDEGNGFISARPGFAPNPEWKELQLETFNSYKQKMSEDRACLKQKFPRKAFPKIKFNQKWCLYCLGTEKHDLIYGRAEEPEESDGTSCIAISKEIRVSDFPYPPLLSIILYLNQGQIVKLLSYHIEWLEKIGFSHLQGEWLYALLVALEKPLDPDTCALLRSLSRHCSKLRNELPTPDHEFVQALNLLLLIVAHCFDQKDMSDDFISANRM
;
A
#
# COMPACT_ATOMS: atom_id res chain seq x y z
N MET A 1 20.36 -10.06 24.18
CA MET A 1 21.18 -8.87 24.52
C MET A 1 20.22 -7.74 24.87
N GLU A 2 19.91 -7.53 26.15
CA GLU A 2 18.97 -6.50 26.58
C GLU A 2 19.54 -5.10 26.28
N ARG A 3 18.90 -4.36 25.36
CA ARG A 3 19.25 -2.97 25.10
C ARG A 3 18.76 -2.11 26.27
N LYS A 4 19.66 -1.79 27.21
CA LYS A 4 19.38 -0.82 28.28
C LYS A 4 19.22 0.59 27.70
N LEU A 5 18.09 1.23 27.99
CA LEU A 5 17.74 2.60 27.55
C LEU A 5 18.78 3.63 28.04
N THR A 6 19.32 3.45 29.25
CA THR A 6 20.41 4.24 29.80
C THR A 6 21.60 3.34 30.11
N LYS A 7 22.64 3.39 29.26
CA LYS A 7 23.90 2.68 29.51
C LYS A 7 24.71 3.43 30.56
N LYS A 8 25.35 2.69 31.47
CA LYS A 8 26.29 3.30 32.41
C LYS A 8 27.53 3.75 31.63
N ALA A 9 27.83 5.05 31.65
CA ALA A 9 29.04 5.60 31.05
C ALA A 9 30.29 5.32 31.89
N PHE A 10 30.13 5.24 33.22
CA PHE A 10 31.20 4.98 34.17
C PHE A 10 30.94 3.69 34.95
N VAL A 11 31.99 2.87 35.12
CA VAL A 11 31.97 1.72 36.00
C VAL A 11 32.43 2.19 37.38
N ILE A 12 31.47 2.34 38.30
CA ILE A 12 31.78 2.67 39.70
C ILE A 12 31.97 1.34 40.45
N GLY A 13 33.16 1.15 41.01
CA GLY A 13 33.58 -0.03 41.80
C GLY A 13 33.04 -0.05 43.23
N GLU A 14 33.83 -0.61 44.15
CA GLU A 14 33.48 -0.74 45.58
C GLU A 14 33.51 0.60 46.34
N LYS A 15 33.00 0.58 47.58
CA LYS A 15 32.87 1.77 48.44
C LYS A 15 34.26 2.36 48.77
N PRO A 16 34.46 3.70 48.70
CA PRO A 16 35.71 4.33 49.15
C PRO A 16 35.97 4.12 50.64
N GLU A 17 37.23 3.90 51.04
CA GLU A 17 37.64 3.57 52.42
C GLU A 17 37.32 4.68 53.44
N ASN A 18 37.45 5.96 53.06
CA ASN A 18 37.19 7.13 53.91
C ASN A 18 35.99 7.95 53.39
N PHE A 19 34.87 7.28 53.13
CA PHE A 19 33.68 7.94 52.59
C PHE A 19 32.87 8.67 53.68
N ASP A 20 33.06 9.98 53.78
CA ASP A 20 32.16 10.89 54.51
C ASP A 20 31.26 11.65 53.53
N MET A 21 29.96 11.72 53.82
CA MET A 21 28.97 12.45 53.02
C MET A 21 28.96 13.96 53.32
N ASN A 22 29.52 14.38 54.47
CA ASN A 22 29.49 15.77 54.95
C ASN A 22 30.69 16.62 54.50
N VAL A 23 31.75 15.99 54.02
CA VAL A 23 32.95 16.67 53.48
C VAL A 23 32.84 16.71 51.95
N PRO A 24 33.25 17.75 51.21
CA PRO A 24 33.21 17.73 49.73
C PRO A 24 34.02 16.57 49.12
N PRO A 25 33.62 16.03 47.94
CA PRO A 25 34.32 14.90 47.33
C PRO A 25 35.66 15.36 46.76
N VAL A 26 36.71 14.59 47.04
CA VAL A 26 38.07 14.91 46.59
C VAL A 26 38.36 14.29 45.21
N THR A 27 37.69 13.19 44.86
CA THR A 27 37.86 12.50 43.57
C THR A 27 36.55 12.38 42.77
N GLY A 28 36.67 12.18 41.46
CA GLY A 28 35.51 11.93 40.59
C GLY A 28 34.75 10.63 40.93
N TYR A 29 35.45 9.60 41.43
CA TYR A 29 34.82 8.37 41.90
C TYR A 29 33.98 8.58 43.16
N ASP A 30 34.49 9.36 44.12
CA ASP A 30 33.76 9.70 45.35
C ASP A 30 32.48 10.47 45.02
N TYR A 31 32.57 11.43 44.08
CA TYR A 31 31.44 12.18 43.59
C TYR A 31 30.37 11.26 42.97
N LEU A 32 30.75 10.38 42.04
CA LEU A 32 29.81 9.46 41.40
C LEU A 32 29.17 8.47 42.38
N TYR A 33 29.92 8.03 43.40
CA TYR A 33 29.39 7.17 44.46
C TYR A 33 28.36 7.92 45.34
N ARG A 34 28.60 9.20 45.68
CA ARG A 34 27.63 10.07 46.38
C ARG A 34 26.34 10.24 45.60
N VAL A 35 26.45 10.62 44.33
CA VAL A 35 25.29 10.78 43.44
C VAL A 35 24.49 9.47 43.35
N ARG A 36 25.15 8.32 43.39
CA ARG A 36 24.47 7.01 43.40
C ARG A 36 23.70 6.74 44.69
N ILE A 37 24.18 7.21 45.83
CA ILE A 37 23.47 7.12 47.11
C ILE A 37 22.31 8.12 47.14
N GLU A 38 22.58 9.38 46.78
CA GLU A 38 21.58 10.45 46.74
C GLU A 38 20.41 10.10 45.79
N SER A 39 20.72 9.64 44.57
CA SER A 39 19.70 9.22 43.61
C SER A 39 18.90 7.98 44.04
N ARG A 40 19.43 7.13 44.93
CA ARG A 40 18.66 6.03 45.55
C ARG A 40 17.69 6.54 46.61
N ASN A 41 18.01 7.67 47.25
CA ASN A 41 17.16 8.32 48.23
C ASN A 41 16.09 9.20 47.56
N CYS A 42 16.30 9.61 46.32
CA CYS A 42 15.29 10.29 45.53
C CYS A 42 14.21 9.32 45.01
N PRO A 43 12.93 9.73 44.99
CA PRO A 43 11.87 8.96 44.37
C PRO A 43 12.14 8.78 42.86
N LYS A 44 11.96 7.54 42.36
CA LYS A 44 12.24 7.19 40.97
C LYS A 44 11.28 7.86 39.97
N VAL A 45 10.04 8.08 40.39
CA VAL A 45 9.01 8.76 39.62
C VAL A 45 8.35 9.76 40.56
N VAL A 46 8.21 10.99 40.10
CA VAL A 46 7.50 12.05 40.80
C VAL A 46 6.43 12.57 39.85
N VAL A 47 5.21 12.72 40.35
CA VAL A 47 4.09 13.31 39.62
C VAL A 47 3.76 14.62 40.32
N SER A 48 3.54 15.68 39.54
CA SER A 48 3.10 16.98 40.07
C SER A 48 1.67 17.25 39.62
N ASP A 49 0.85 17.71 40.57
CA ASP A 49 -0.53 18.11 40.33
C ASP A 49 -0.54 19.54 39.79
N ILE A 50 -0.66 19.65 38.47
CA ILE A 50 -0.77 20.92 37.76
C ILE A 50 -2.24 21.15 37.44
N ASP A 51 -2.72 22.38 37.65
CA ASP A 51 -4.05 22.80 37.21
C ASP A 51 -4.13 22.83 35.68
N LYS A 52 -4.79 21.81 35.11
CA LYS A 52 -4.97 21.63 33.66
C LYS A 52 -6.25 22.28 33.14
N THR A 53 -7.11 22.84 34.00
CA THR A 53 -8.44 23.36 33.61
C THR A 53 -8.37 24.45 32.55
N LYS A 54 -7.30 25.27 32.59
CA LYS A 54 -7.03 26.35 31.62
C LYS A 54 -6.79 25.88 30.18
N PHE A 55 -6.50 24.59 29.98
CA PHE A 55 -6.15 24.01 28.68
C PHE A 55 -7.25 23.14 28.09
N LEU A 56 -8.33 22.84 28.83
CA LEU A 56 -9.43 22.00 28.36
C LEU A 56 -10.05 22.55 27.07
N ASN A 57 -10.24 23.87 26.99
CA ASN A 57 -10.82 24.53 25.82
C ASN A 57 -9.80 24.78 24.69
N ARG A 58 -8.55 24.33 24.84
CA ARG A 58 -7.46 24.51 23.86
C ARG A 58 -6.96 23.19 23.28
N GLN A 59 -7.65 22.08 23.56
CA GLN A 59 -7.30 20.79 22.99
C GLN A 59 -7.62 20.79 21.49
N THR A 60 -6.62 20.51 20.66
CA THR A 60 -6.84 20.27 19.23
C THR A 60 -7.58 18.96 19.04
N VAL A 61 -8.70 19.01 18.34
CA VAL A 61 -9.43 17.81 17.92
C VAL A 61 -8.70 17.20 16.74
N THR A 62 -8.28 15.94 16.87
CA THR A 62 -7.91 15.12 15.72
C THR A 62 -9.18 14.73 14.99
N ILE A 63 -9.43 15.35 13.84
CA ILE A 63 -10.54 14.96 12.96
C ILE A 63 -10.13 13.66 12.29
N ASP A 64 -10.80 12.56 12.65
CA ASP A 64 -10.73 11.32 11.90
C ASP A 64 -11.81 11.41 10.81
N GLU A 65 -11.41 11.74 9.58
CA GLU A 65 -12.32 11.83 8.42
C GLU A 65 -12.84 10.44 7.97
N GLY A 66 -12.58 9.38 8.74
CA GLY A 66 -12.83 8.01 8.36
C GLY A 66 -11.87 7.56 7.27
N ASN A 67 -11.77 6.25 7.06
CA ASN A 67 -10.83 5.71 6.07
C ASN A 67 -11.27 5.90 4.60
N GLY A 68 -12.37 6.62 4.36
CA GLY A 68 -12.96 6.91 3.05
C GLY A 68 -13.61 5.70 2.36
N PHE A 69 -13.75 4.56 3.05
CA PHE A 69 -14.38 3.36 2.50
C PHE A 69 -15.91 3.44 2.58
N ILE A 70 -16.59 3.05 1.50
CA ILE A 70 -18.07 3.09 1.42
C ILE A 70 -18.62 1.66 1.48
N SER A 71 -19.33 1.34 2.56
CA SER A 71 -19.99 0.04 2.74
C SER A 71 -20.95 -0.29 1.60
N ALA A 72 -21.11 -1.58 1.33
CA ALA A 72 -22.04 -2.07 0.32
C ALA A 72 -23.48 -1.66 0.65
N ARG A 73 -24.23 -1.22 -0.37
CA ARG A 73 -25.70 -1.14 -0.29
C ARG A 73 -26.31 -2.54 -0.11
N PRO A 74 -27.50 -2.65 0.49
CA PRO A 74 -28.20 -3.94 0.64
C PRO A 74 -28.28 -4.68 -0.71
N GLY A 75 -27.89 -5.95 -0.73
CA GLY A 75 -27.84 -6.78 -1.95
C GLY A 75 -26.54 -6.72 -2.75
N PHE A 76 -25.65 -5.75 -2.50
CA PHE A 76 -24.35 -5.64 -3.19
C PHE A 76 -23.21 -6.37 -2.45
N ALA A 77 -23.43 -6.75 -1.18
CA ALA A 77 -22.43 -7.45 -0.38
C ALA A 77 -22.25 -8.90 -0.88
N PRO A 78 -21.00 -9.40 -0.98
CA PRO A 78 -20.76 -10.78 -1.41
C PRO A 78 -21.14 -11.77 -0.31
N ASN A 79 -21.58 -12.96 -0.72
CA ASN A 79 -21.91 -14.04 0.22
C ASN A 79 -20.62 -14.57 0.92
N PRO A 80 -20.71 -15.09 2.15
CA PRO A 80 -19.54 -15.51 2.92
C PRO A 80 -18.82 -16.74 2.34
N GLU A 81 -19.54 -17.73 1.83
CA GLU A 81 -18.95 -18.96 1.24
C GLU A 81 -18.12 -18.64 -0.01
N TRP A 82 -18.61 -17.72 -0.83
CA TRP A 82 -17.93 -17.18 -2.00
C TRP A 82 -16.69 -16.40 -1.59
N LYS A 83 -16.74 -15.60 -0.52
CA LYS A 83 -15.54 -14.90 -0.01
C LYS A 83 -14.44 -15.92 0.31
N GLU A 84 -14.77 -16.98 1.04
CA GLU A 84 -13.81 -18.03 1.43
C GLU A 84 -13.21 -18.74 0.20
N LEU A 85 -14.06 -19.18 -0.73
CA LEU A 85 -13.64 -19.84 -1.97
C LEU A 85 -12.71 -18.96 -2.82
N GLN A 86 -13.04 -17.68 -2.97
CA GLN A 86 -12.22 -16.75 -3.75
C GLN A 86 -10.87 -16.49 -3.08
N LEU A 87 -10.82 -16.37 -1.75
CA LEU A 87 -9.58 -16.19 -1.01
C LEU A 87 -8.67 -17.42 -1.14
N GLU A 88 -9.22 -18.63 -1.01
CA GLU A 88 -8.46 -19.87 -1.21
C GLU A 88 -7.90 -19.94 -2.63
N THR A 89 -8.74 -19.67 -3.62
CA THR A 89 -8.36 -19.68 -5.05
C THR A 89 -7.24 -18.67 -5.31
N PHE A 90 -7.39 -17.42 -4.86
CA PHE A 90 -6.40 -16.37 -5.04
C PHE A 90 -5.07 -16.72 -4.37
N ASN A 91 -5.11 -17.21 -3.13
CA ASN A 91 -3.91 -17.61 -2.40
C ASN A 91 -3.19 -18.77 -3.11
N SER A 92 -3.93 -19.73 -3.67
CA SER A 92 -3.35 -20.82 -4.45
C SER A 92 -2.60 -20.32 -5.70
N TYR A 93 -3.14 -19.32 -6.41
CA TYR A 93 -2.48 -18.72 -7.57
C TYR A 93 -1.27 -17.90 -7.19
N LYS A 94 -1.36 -17.14 -6.09
CA LYS A 94 -0.24 -16.38 -5.55
C LYS A 94 0.91 -17.30 -5.14
N GLN A 95 0.61 -18.40 -4.46
CA GLN A 95 1.58 -19.42 -4.06
C GLN A 95 2.23 -20.07 -5.28
N LYS A 96 1.44 -20.60 -6.23
CA LYS A 96 1.95 -21.18 -7.48
C LYS A 96 2.83 -20.21 -8.25
N MET A 97 2.44 -18.94 -8.35
CA MET A 97 3.23 -17.96 -9.09
C MET A 97 4.54 -17.60 -8.39
N SER A 98 4.57 -17.64 -7.06
CA SER A 98 5.78 -17.41 -6.26
C SER A 98 6.73 -18.61 -6.30
N GLU A 99 6.22 -19.83 -6.11
CA GLU A 99 7.02 -21.07 -6.06
C GLU A 99 7.55 -21.46 -7.44
N ASP A 100 6.68 -21.48 -8.45
CA ASP A 100 7.03 -21.94 -9.80
C ASP A 100 7.58 -20.81 -10.69
N ARG A 101 7.91 -19.64 -10.14
CA ARG A 101 8.24 -18.43 -10.92
C ARG A 101 9.33 -18.69 -11.97
N ALA A 102 10.34 -19.50 -11.63
CA ALA A 102 11.43 -19.85 -12.55
C ALA A 102 10.95 -20.79 -13.69
N CYS A 103 10.19 -21.83 -13.35
CA CYS A 103 9.60 -22.76 -14.32
C CYS A 103 8.63 -22.03 -15.27
N LEU A 104 7.79 -21.15 -14.72
CA LEU A 104 6.85 -20.34 -15.51
C LEU A 104 7.56 -19.39 -16.47
N LYS A 105 8.68 -18.79 -16.07
CA LYS A 105 9.52 -17.98 -16.99
C LYS A 105 10.16 -18.80 -18.10
N GLN A 106 10.45 -20.07 -17.86
CA GLN A 106 10.96 -20.96 -18.91
C GLN A 106 9.84 -21.33 -19.90
N LYS A 107 8.64 -21.61 -19.39
CA LYS A 107 7.47 -22.00 -20.19
C LYS A 107 6.88 -20.83 -21.00
N PHE A 108 6.90 -19.62 -20.44
CA PHE A 108 6.32 -18.44 -21.04
C PHE A 108 7.41 -17.40 -21.33
N PRO A 109 7.99 -17.39 -22.54
CA PRO A 109 9.08 -16.47 -22.87
C PRO A 109 8.63 -15.01 -22.84
N ARG A 110 9.57 -14.12 -22.50
CA ARG A 110 9.33 -12.68 -22.40
C ARG A 110 8.80 -12.11 -23.71
N LYS A 111 7.63 -11.46 -23.65
CA LYS A 111 7.12 -10.62 -24.74
C LYS A 111 7.63 -9.19 -24.62
N ALA A 112 7.66 -8.46 -25.73
CA ALA A 112 7.93 -7.03 -25.72
C ALA A 112 6.79 -6.30 -25.00
N PHE A 113 7.13 -5.43 -24.05
CA PHE A 113 6.19 -4.56 -23.33
C PHE A 113 6.81 -3.18 -23.09
N PRO A 114 6.00 -2.13 -22.88
CA PRO A 114 6.50 -0.77 -22.75
C PRO A 114 7.41 -0.56 -21.53
N LYS A 115 8.29 0.45 -21.58
CA LYS A 115 9.07 0.82 -20.38
C LYS A 115 8.15 1.48 -19.36
N ILE A 116 8.29 1.11 -18.08
CA ILE A 116 7.41 1.56 -16.97
C ILE A 116 7.30 3.08 -16.80
N LYS A 117 8.30 3.85 -17.26
CA LYS A 117 8.30 5.32 -17.19
C LYS A 117 7.23 5.97 -18.08
N PHE A 118 6.74 5.28 -19.10
CA PHE A 118 5.78 5.84 -20.07
C PHE A 118 4.36 5.40 -19.74
N ASN A 119 3.65 6.17 -18.91
CA ASN A 119 2.27 5.83 -18.50
C ASN A 119 1.29 5.77 -19.69
N GLN A 120 1.36 6.70 -20.65
CA GLN A 120 0.51 6.73 -21.85
C GLN A 120 0.65 5.47 -22.69
N LYS A 121 1.90 5.00 -22.88
CA LYS A 121 2.16 3.75 -23.63
C LYS A 121 1.59 2.53 -22.92
N TRP A 122 1.66 2.49 -21.58
CA TRP A 122 1.03 1.43 -20.79
C TRP A 122 -0.51 1.53 -20.82
N CYS A 123 -1.06 2.74 -20.86
CA CYS A 123 -2.49 2.94 -20.99
C CYS A 123 -3.01 2.39 -22.33
N LEU A 124 -2.35 2.73 -23.44
CA LEU A 124 -2.65 2.16 -24.76
C LEU A 124 -2.51 0.63 -24.74
N TYR A 125 -1.44 0.13 -24.12
CA TYR A 125 -1.16 -1.30 -24.07
C TYR A 125 -2.20 -2.09 -23.28
N CYS A 126 -2.61 -1.62 -22.10
CA CYS A 126 -3.53 -2.33 -21.21
C CYS A 126 -5.00 -2.08 -21.53
N LEU A 127 -5.36 -0.85 -21.90
CA LEU A 127 -6.75 -0.40 -22.00
C LEU A 127 -7.21 -0.08 -23.43
N GLY A 128 -6.27 0.02 -24.39
CA GLY A 128 -6.57 0.33 -25.79
C GLY A 128 -6.66 1.84 -26.08
N THR A 129 -6.93 2.15 -27.35
CA THR A 129 -6.98 3.53 -27.87
C THR A 129 -8.16 4.33 -27.31
N GLU A 130 -9.35 3.76 -27.26
CA GLU A 130 -10.56 4.44 -26.77
C GLU A 130 -10.39 5.00 -25.35
N LYS A 131 -9.93 4.15 -24.42
CA LYS A 131 -9.72 4.55 -23.03
C LYS A 131 -8.53 5.49 -22.87
N HIS A 132 -7.48 5.32 -23.69
CA HIS A 132 -6.35 6.23 -23.69
C HIS A 132 -6.78 7.66 -24.04
N ASP A 133 -7.58 7.82 -25.10
CA ASP A 133 -8.02 9.13 -25.59
C ASP A 133 -8.92 9.85 -24.57
N LEU A 134 -9.71 9.09 -23.79
CA LEU A 134 -10.47 9.64 -22.66
C LEU A 134 -9.57 10.17 -21.52
N ILE A 135 -8.38 9.58 -21.31
CA ILE A 135 -7.49 9.92 -20.19
C ILE A 135 -6.52 11.05 -20.54
N TYR A 136 -5.99 11.04 -21.77
CA TYR A 136 -4.91 11.93 -22.20
C TYR A 136 -5.31 12.87 -23.34
N GLY A 137 -6.52 12.74 -23.88
CA GLY A 137 -6.94 13.44 -25.09
C GLY A 137 -6.42 12.73 -26.35
N ARG A 138 -7.09 13.02 -27.47
CA ARG A 138 -6.60 12.59 -28.79
C ARG A 138 -5.27 13.28 -29.05
N ALA A 139 -4.24 12.53 -29.42
CA ALA A 139 -3.01 13.15 -29.90
C ALA A 139 -3.34 13.93 -31.17
N GLU A 140 -3.19 15.26 -31.15
CA GLU A 140 -3.17 16.06 -32.37
C GLU A 140 -1.94 15.60 -33.18
N GLU A 141 -2.18 15.10 -34.40
CA GLU A 141 -1.09 14.86 -35.34
C GLU A 141 -0.40 16.20 -35.64
N PRO A 142 0.94 16.30 -35.56
CA PRO A 142 1.62 17.49 -36.04
C PRO A 142 1.34 17.64 -37.54
N GLU A 143 0.91 18.84 -37.96
CA GLU A 143 0.70 19.18 -39.37
C GLU A 143 1.94 18.85 -40.22
N GLU A 144 1.70 18.17 -41.34
CA GLU A 144 2.71 17.77 -42.32
C GLU A 144 3.43 19.00 -42.89
N SER A 145 4.73 19.12 -42.60
CA SER A 145 5.63 20.05 -43.28
C SER A 145 7.02 19.43 -43.41
N ASP A 146 7.22 18.85 -44.58
CA ASP A 146 8.48 18.65 -45.31
C ASP A 146 9.62 17.87 -44.61
N GLY A 147 9.79 16.63 -45.07
CA GLY A 147 11.10 16.22 -45.56
C GLY A 147 12.21 16.01 -44.55
N THR A 148 11.94 15.50 -43.34
CA THR A 148 12.92 14.73 -42.57
C THR A 148 12.18 13.74 -41.67
N SER A 149 12.36 12.46 -41.96
CA SER A 149 11.74 11.32 -41.27
C SER A 149 11.95 11.39 -39.74
N CYS A 150 10.92 11.82 -39.03
CA CYS A 150 10.82 11.73 -37.58
C CYS A 150 9.51 11.05 -37.16
N ILE A 151 9.23 9.88 -37.74
CA ILE A 151 8.45 8.84 -37.07
C ILE A 151 9.38 7.65 -36.85
N ALA A 152 10.37 7.84 -35.99
CA ALA A 152 11.08 6.72 -35.36
C ALA A 152 10.23 6.17 -34.20
N ILE A 153 8.98 5.82 -34.48
CA ILE A 153 8.27 4.80 -33.70
C ILE A 153 9.06 3.53 -33.95
N SER A 154 9.87 3.15 -32.96
CA SER A 154 10.71 1.97 -33.01
C SER A 154 9.87 0.77 -33.45
N LYS A 155 10.33 0.13 -34.52
CA LYS A 155 9.74 -0.99 -35.28
C LYS A 155 9.38 -2.26 -34.48
N GLU A 156 9.34 -2.23 -33.15
CA GLU A 156 9.24 -3.41 -32.26
C GLU A 156 7.96 -3.52 -31.42
N ILE A 157 7.09 -2.51 -31.42
CA ILE A 157 5.74 -2.65 -30.85
C ILE A 157 4.78 -2.23 -31.96
N ARG A 158 4.27 -3.21 -32.71
CA ARG A 158 3.01 -3.00 -33.43
C ARG A 158 2.00 -2.66 -32.33
N VAL A 159 1.71 -1.38 -32.15
CA VAL A 159 0.58 -0.92 -31.34
C VAL A 159 -0.63 -1.46 -32.09
N SER A 160 -1.02 -2.68 -31.75
CA SER A 160 -2.29 -3.24 -32.16
C SER A 160 -3.35 -2.31 -31.58
N ASP A 161 -4.33 -1.91 -32.40
CA ASP A 161 -5.47 -1.11 -31.94
C ASP A 161 -6.24 -1.78 -30.78
N PHE A 162 -5.97 -3.07 -30.56
CA PHE A 162 -6.57 -3.90 -29.52
C PHE A 162 -5.76 -3.93 -28.21
N PRO A 163 -6.43 -3.79 -27.05
CA PRO A 163 -5.80 -3.91 -25.74
C PRO A 163 -5.22 -5.31 -25.50
N TYR A 164 -4.07 -5.37 -24.82
CA TYR A 164 -3.42 -6.63 -24.45
C TYR A 164 -3.85 -7.08 -23.05
N PRO A 165 -4.22 -8.36 -22.87
CA PRO A 165 -4.52 -8.90 -21.54
C PRO A 165 -3.24 -9.10 -20.71
N PRO A 166 -3.35 -9.22 -19.37
CA PRO A 166 -2.23 -9.45 -18.47
C PRO A 166 -1.68 -10.88 -18.57
N LEU A 167 -0.95 -11.17 -19.65
CA LEU A 167 -0.36 -12.48 -19.88
C LEU A 167 0.79 -12.79 -18.90
N LEU A 168 0.96 -14.06 -18.53
CA LEU A 168 2.09 -14.53 -17.72
C LEU A 168 3.45 -14.15 -18.34
N SER A 169 3.57 -14.17 -19.67
CA SER A 169 4.77 -13.73 -20.40
C SER A 169 5.16 -12.26 -20.18
N ILE A 170 4.28 -11.47 -19.56
CA ILE A 170 4.49 -10.07 -19.21
C ILE A 170 4.65 -9.96 -17.69
N ILE A 171 3.63 -10.40 -16.94
CA ILE A 171 3.55 -10.25 -15.48
C ILE A 171 4.76 -10.87 -14.76
N LEU A 172 5.22 -12.04 -15.20
CA LEU A 172 6.37 -12.72 -14.58
C LEU A 172 7.69 -11.94 -14.72
N TYR A 173 7.80 -11.08 -15.74
CA TYR A 173 8.99 -10.30 -16.05
C TYR A 173 8.96 -8.87 -15.53
N LEU A 174 7.86 -8.45 -14.89
CA LEU A 174 7.82 -7.21 -14.13
C LEU A 174 8.48 -7.41 -12.77
N ASN A 175 9.34 -6.47 -12.38
CA ASN A 175 9.86 -6.41 -11.01
C ASN A 175 8.85 -5.76 -10.05
N GLN A 176 9.04 -5.90 -8.74
CA GLN A 176 8.09 -5.38 -7.73
C GLN A 176 7.85 -3.87 -7.87
N GLY A 177 8.89 -3.07 -8.11
CA GLY A 177 8.74 -1.63 -8.35
C GLY A 177 7.93 -1.30 -9.60
N GLN A 178 8.03 -2.11 -10.65
CA GLN A 178 7.22 -1.98 -11.86
C GLN A 178 5.76 -2.38 -11.63
N ILE A 179 5.52 -3.45 -10.85
CA ILE A 179 4.17 -3.90 -10.48
C ILE A 179 3.46 -2.81 -9.68
N VAL A 180 4.11 -2.27 -8.65
CA VAL A 180 3.55 -1.18 -7.82
C VAL A 180 3.31 0.07 -8.66
N LYS A 181 4.24 0.43 -9.54
CA LYS A 181 4.07 1.61 -10.41
C LYS A 181 2.96 1.43 -11.44
N LEU A 182 2.81 0.24 -12.02
CA LEU A 182 1.73 -0.04 -12.96
C LEU A 182 0.38 -0.10 -12.24
N LEU A 183 0.34 -0.64 -11.02
CA LEU A 183 -0.83 -0.61 -10.16
C LEU A 183 -1.25 0.85 -9.85
N SER A 184 -0.29 1.75 -9.60
CA SER A 184 -0.60 3.16 -9.39
C SER A 184 -1.23 3.81 -10.61
N TYR A 185 -0.73 3.52 -11.81
CA TYR A 185 -1.34 4.01 -13.04
C TYR A 185 -2.77 3.48 -13.22
N HIS A 186 -3.01 2.20 -12.95
CA HIS A 186 -4.37 1.63 -13.05
C HIS A 186 -5.34 2.29 -12.06
N ILE A 187 -4.90 2.69 -10.88
CA ILE A 187 -5.73 3.42 -9.90
C ILE A 187 -6.03 4.84 -10.39
N GLU A 188 -5.02 5.55 -10.91
CA GLU A 188 -5.21 6.88 -11.52
C GLU A 188 -6.18 6.84 -12.71
N TRP A 189 -6.12 5.78 -13.52
CA TRP A 189 -7.04 5.59 -14.65
C TRP A 189 -8.44 5.21 -14.17
N LEU A 190 -8.55 4.37 -13.13
CA LEU A 190 -9.82 3.94 -12.56
C LEU A 190 -10.66 5.14 -12.10
N GLU A 191 -10.01 6.15 -11.51
CA GLU A 191 -10.66 7.39 -11.08
C GLU A 191 -11.23 8.20 -12.26
N LYS A 192 -10.57 8.18 -13.42
CA LYS A 192 -10.93 8.99 -14.60
C LYS A 192 -11.97 8.34 -15.52
N ILE A 193 -11.80 7.05 -15.83
CA ILE A 193 -12.63 6.34 -16.84
C ILE A 193 -13.63 5.35 -16.24
N GLY A 194 -13.60 5.15 -14.92
CA GLY A 194 -14.39 4.12 -14.25
C GLY A 194 -13.82 2.71 -14.43
N PHE A 195 -14.60 1.71 -14.02
CA PHE A 195 -14.18 0.30 -14.07
C PHE A 195 -14.48 -0.35 -15.42
N SER A 196 -13.59 -1.24 -15.85
CA SER A 196 -13.78 -2.10 -17.03
C SER A 196 -13.27 -3.51 -16.75
N HIS A 197 -13.76 -4.51 -17.47
CA HIS A 197 -13.28 -5.89 -17.32
C HIS A 197 -11.77 -6.02 -17.54
N LEU A 198 -11.25 -5.41 -18.61
CA LEU A 198 -9.80 -5.41 -18.89
C LEU A 198 -8.99 -4.81 -17.74
N GLN A 199 -9.46 -3.71 -17.17
CA GLN A 199 -8.80 -3.11 -16.01
C GLN A 199 -8.88 -4.01 -14.77
N GLY A 200 -10.01 -4.70 -14.55
CA GLY A 200 -10.18 -5.70 -13.51
C GLY A 200 -9.20 -6.87 -13.64
N GLU A 201 -9.01 -7.40 -14.85
CA GLU A 201 -8.04 -8.46 -15.13
C GLU A 201 -6.61 -8.01 -14.80
N TRP A 202 -6.22 -6.81 -15.25
CA TRP A 202 -4.91 -6.24 -14.96
C TRP A 202 -4.70 -6.02 -13.47
N LEU A 203 -5.66 -5.40 -12.79
CA LEU A 203 -5.60 -5.20 -11.33
C LEU A 203 -5.45 -6.55 -10.61
N TYR A 204 -6.25 -7.55 -10.95
CA TYR A 204 -6.17 -8.87 -10.36
C TYR A 204 -4.80 -9.51 -10.59
N ALA A 205 -4.30 -9.52 -11.82
CA ALA A 205 -3.00 -10.09 -12.15
C ALA A 205 -1.83 -9.39 -11.44
N LEU A 206 -1.89 -8.05 -11.31
CA LEU A 206 -0.91 -7.27 -10.57
C LEU A 206 -0.96 -7.59 -9.07
N LEU A 207 -2.15 -7.77 -8.50
CA LEU A 207 -2.30 -8.17 -7.10
C LEU A 207 -1.77 -9.60 -6.86
N VAL A 208 -1.99 -10.54 -7.79
CA VAL A 208 -1.36 -11.87 -7.71
C VAL A 208 0.17 -11.75 -7.72
N ALA A 209 0.72 -10.83 -8.52
CA ALA A 209 2.16 -10.60 -8.66
C ALA A 209 2.82 -9.80 -7.53
N LEU A 210 2.03 -9.12 -6.72
CA LEU A 210 2.52 -8.29 -5.63
C LEU A 210 3.02 -9.15 -4.47
N GLU A 211 4.30 -9.05 -4.12
CA GLU A 211 4.94 -9.86 -3.08
C GLU A 211 4.83 -9.19 -1.69
N LYS A 212 4.82 -10.00 -0.62
CA LYS A 212 4.92 -9.54 0.78
C LYS A 212 6.38 -9.67 1.26
N PRO A 213 6.85 -8.84 2.21
CA PRO A 213 6.12 -7.78 2.94
C PRO A 213 5.87 -6.54 2.08
N LEU A 214 4.72 -5.90 2.29
CA LEU A 214 4.39 -4.63 1.64
C LEU A 214 5.04 -3.46 2.38
N ASP A 215 5.55 -2.50 1.63
CA ASP A 215 5.94 -1.21 2.18
C ASP A 215 4.71 -0.32 2.49
N PRO A 216 4.84 0.68 3.37
CA PRO A 216 3.71 1.55 3.75
C PRO A 216 3.07 2.31 2.58
N ASP A 217 3.84 2.68 1.55
CA ASP A 217 3.32 3.41 0.40
C ASP A 217 2.46 2.49 -0.47
N THR A 218 2.89 1.24 -0.66
CA THR A 218 2.08 0.21 -1.33
C THR A 218 0.81 -0.09 -0.55
N CYS A 219 0.85 -0.14 0.79
CA CYS A 219 -0.36 -0.25 1.62
C CYS A 219 -1.30 0.94 1.37
N ALA A 220 -0.80 2.17 1.38
CA ALA A 220 -1.60 3.36 1.09
C ALA A 220 -2.23 3.31 -0.32
N LEU A 221 -1.49 2.78 -1.30
CA LEU A 221 -1.95 2.60 -2.67
C LEU A 221 -3.11 1.60 -2.75
N LEU A 222 -3.00 0.44 -2.08
CA LEU A 222 -4.07 -0.56 -2.02
C LEU A 222 -5.32 -0.01 -1.33
N ARG A 223 -5.16 0.80 -0.28
CA ARG A 223 -6.27 1.49 0.37
C ARG A 223 -6.94 2.47 -0.59
N SER A 224 -6.16 3.18 -1.40
CA SER A 224 -6.71 4.05 -2.44
C SER A 224 -7.54 3.26 -3.45
N LEU A 225 -7.04 2.12 -3.92
CA LEU A 225 -7.80 1.21 -4.78
C LEU A 225 -9.14 0.81 -4.12
N SER A 226 -9.13 0.39 -2.85
CA SER A 226 -10.36 0.00 -2.15
C SER A 226 -11.37 1.14 -2.04
N ARG A 227 -10.93 2.38 -1.79
CA ARG A 227 -11.83 3.54 -1.79
C ARG A 227 -12.51 3.71 -3.14
N HIS A 228 -11.74 3.71 -4.23
CA HIS A 228 -12.28 3.84 -5.59
C HIS A 228 -13.22 2.68 -5.95
N CYS A 229 -12.84 1.43 -5.67
CA CYS A 229 -13.70 0.27 -5.92
C CYS A 229 -15.00 0.32 -5.11
N SER A 230 -14.94 0.72 -3.83
CA SER A 230 -16.12 0.83 -2.98
C SER A 230 -17.06 1.95 -3.42
N LYS A 231 -16.51 3.07 -3.90
CA LYS A 231 -17.27 4.16 -4.52
C LYS A 231 -17.96 3.70 -5.80
N LEU A 232 -17.22 3.12 -6.74
CA LEU A 232 -17.76 2.63 -8.01
C LEU A 232 -18.86 1.59 -7.80
N ARG A 233 -18.68 0.65 -6.88
CA ARG A 233 -19.71 -0.34 -6.52
C ARG A 233 -21.02 0.31 -6.05
N ASN A 234 -20.92 1.45 -5.35
CA ASN A 234 -22.07 2.20 -4.85
C ASN A 234 -22.68 3.17 -5.87
N GLU A 235 -22.04 3.39 -7.01
CA GLU A 235 -22.60 4.14 -8.14
C GLU A 235 -23.37 3.23 -9.12
N LEU A 236 -23.14 1.91 -9.07
CA LEU A 236 -23.83 0.96 -9.94
C LEU A 236 -25.35 0.91 -9.70
N PRO A 237 -26.19 0.75 -10.74
CA PRO A 237 -27.64 0.84 -10.58
C PRO A 237 -28.25 -0.39 -9.89
N THR A 238 -27.74 -1.59 -10.19
CA THR A 238 -28.32 -2.86 -9.76
C THR A 238 -27.28 -3.81 -9.15
N PRO A 239 -27.68 -4.69 -8.22
CA PRO A 239 -26.79 -5.68 -7.61
C PRO A 239 -26.34 -6.77 -8.59
N ASP A 240 -27.12 -7.02 -9.65
CA ASP A 240 -26.82 -8.00 -10.70
C ASP A 240 -25.87 -7.46 -11.79
N HIS A 241 -25.36 -6.24 -11.62
CA HIS A 241 -24.46 -5.65 -12.59
C HIS A 241 -23.13 -6.43 -12.66
N GLU A 242 -22.62 -6.68 -13.87
CA GLU A 242 -21.45 -7.51 -14.15
C GLU A 242 -20.20 -7.14 -13.32
N PHE A 243 -19.99 -5.85 -13.06
CA PHE A 243 -18.85 -5.35 -12.29
C PHE A 243 -18.97 -5.54 -10.77
N VAL A 244 -20.15 -5.84 -10.21
CA VAL A 244 -20.32 -5.95 -8.74
C VAL A 244 -19.43 -7.04 -8.17
N GLN A 245 -19.43 -8.23 -8.79
CA GLN A 245 -18.61 -9.36 -8.34
C GLN A 245 -17.12 -9.07 -8.49
N ALA A 246 -16.70 -8.45 -9.61
CA ALA A 246 -15.32 -8.10 -9.85
C ALA A 246 -14.79 -7.06 -8.82
N LEU A 247 -15.59 -6.04 -8.52
CA LEU A 247 -15.25 -5.04 -7.50
C LEU A 247 -15.20 -5.67 -6.10
N ASN A 248 -16.18 -6.51 -5.76
CA ASN A 248 -16.18 -7.25 -4.50
C ASN A 248 -14.95 -8.15 -4.34
N LEU A 249 -14.50 -8.80 -5.42
CA LEU A 249 -13.29 -9.63 -5.43
C LEU A 249 -12.05 -8.79 -5.13
N LEU A 250 -11.88 -7.63 -5.78
CA LEU A 250 -10.75 -6.75 -5.53
C LEU A 250 -10.73 -6.23 -4.08
N LEU A 251 -11.89 -5.81 -3.55
CA LEU A 251 -12.02 -5.36 -2.16
C LEU A 251 -11.66 -6.47 -1.17
N LEU A 252 -12.15 -7.68 -1.41
CA LEU A 252 -11.88 -8.86 -0.60
C LEU A 252 -10.39 -9.19 -0.55
N ILE A 253 -9.73 -9.19 -1.72
CA ILE A 253 -8.29 -9.45 -1.83
C ILE A 253 -7.49 -8.39 -1.06
N VAL A 254 -7.80 -7.10 -1.23
CA VAL A 254 -7.09 -6.04 -0.50
C VAL A 254 -7.26 -6.20 1.01
N ALA A 255 -8.47 -6.46 1.47
CA ALA A 255 -8.76 -6.54 2.90
C ALA A 255 -8.13 -7.76 3.58
N HIS A 256 -8.22 -8.95 2.97
CA HIS A 256 -7.82 -10.20 3.61
C HIS A 256 -6.48 -10.75 3.13
N CYS A 257 -6.15 -10.63 1.84
CA CYS A 257 -4.85 -11.10 1.35
C CYS A 257 -3.72 -10.12 1.65
N PHE A 258 -4.00 -8.83 1.82
CA PHE A 258 -3.00 -7.79 2.09
C PHE A 258 -3.19 -7.08 3.44
N ASP A 259 -3.99 -7.69 4.31
CA ASP A 259 -4.16 -7.29 5.72
C ASP A 259 -4.76 -5.88 5.94
N GLN A 260 -5.40 -5.30 4.92
CA GLN A 260 -6.10 -4.01 5.01
C GLN A 260 -7.54 -4.17 5.50
N LYS A 261 -7.72 -4.84 6.65
CA LYS A 261 -9.06 -5.28 7.14
C LYS A 261 -10.04 -4.13 7.35
N ASP A 262 -9.56 -2.93 7.64
CA ASP A 262 -10.42 -1.76 7.81
C ASP A 262 -11.08 -1.29 6.49
N MET A 263 -10.56 -1.73 5.35
CA MET A 263 -11.12 -1.48 4.01
C MET A 263 -12.11 -2.57 3.58
N SER A 264 -12.96 -3.03 4.52
CA SER A 264 -13.95 -4.09 4.29
C SER A 264 -15.34 -3.72 4.80
N ASP A 265 -16.37 -4.33 4.23
CA ASP A 265 -17.77 -4.16 4.67
C ASP A 265 -17.98 -4.68 6.10
N ASP A 266 -17.25 -5.74 6.48
CA ASP A 266 -17.35 -6.39 7.77
C ASP A 266 -16.82 -5.47 8.90
N PHE A 267 -15.79 -4.66 8.61
CA PHE A 267 -15.22 -3.72 9.58
C PHE A 267 -16.15 -2.52 9.86
N ILE A 268 -16.75 -1.93 8.82
CA ILE A 268 -17.65 -0.78 9.00
C ILE A 268 -18.95 -1.21 9.68
N SER A 269 -19.48 -2.39 9.36
CA SER A 269 -20.69 -2.90 10.01
C SER A 269 -20.47 -3.15 11.51
N ALA A 270 -19.31 -3.69 11.90
CA ALA A 270 -18.93 -3.88 13.30
C ALA A 270 -18.77 -2.56 14.10
N ASN A 271 -18.30 -1.48 13.46
CA ASN A 271 -18.13 -0.17 14.12
C ASN A 271 -19.43 0.68 14.15
N ARG A 272 -20.50 0.25 13.46
CA ARG A 272 -21.80 0.92 13.49
C ARG A 272 -22.79 0.29 14.47
N MET A 273 -22.46 -0.87 15.04
CA MET A 273 -23.18 -1.52 16.15
C MET A 273 -22.58 -1.10 17.48
#